data_AF-A0A928LMW6-F1
#
_entry.id   AF-A0A928LMW6-F1
#
_cell.length_a   1.000
_cell.length_b   1.000
_cell.length_c   1.000
_cell.angle_alpha   90.00
_cell.angle_beta   90.00
_cell.angle_gamma   90.00
#
_symmetry.space_group_name_H-M   'P 1'
#
loop_
_entity.id
_entity.type
_entity.pdbx_description
1 polymer ?
#
loop_
_entity_poly.entity_id
_entity_poly.type
_entity_poly.pdbx_seq_one_letter_code
_entity_poly.pdbx_strand_id
1 'polypeptide(L)'
;MNKRKKRMNTVGLIIISIFLTISSLILLLYGYFLFNALFGKKISIDSEYAMYVANGDIAVKKYDIEECSALYFFEAEFSKGKRTLFTNEVPNLKIINDTEYYVEISANKEIHDVIDISLSDNVLIIECKDDIYNRVHEDDTSYDYNYGLYVDCEKLDITVHAPISRFYTDTNLTLDFDAAKADKVVAELAFGVDKGVIYNIDAKSFRLICSGSSRVELIGNVSETAEIKLWHDSRVDAKKLTASEWDTDVSRAIGGFSYISREKWGLFEFDVEGPTNILEFFIFASFILWLAIEIDLIKKRKKLLQELSIENEVKSSVQAD
;
A
#
# COMPACT_ATOMS: atom_id res chain seq x y z
N MET A 1 -54.79 -28.39 -8.30
CA MET A 1 -54.40 -26.95 -8.25
C MET A 1 -54.59 -26.33 -9.64
N ASN A 2 -55.46 -25.32 -9.77
CA ASN A 2 -55.95 -24.82 -11.07
C ASN A 2 -54.79 -24.32 -11.98
N LYS A 3 -54.72 -24.79 -13.24
CA LYS A 3 -53.69 -24.40 -14.24
C LYS A 3 -53.54 -22.88 -14.39
N ARG A 4 -54.63 -22.12 -14.18
CA ARG A 4 -54.63 -20.65 -14.14
C ARG A 4 -53.86 -20.06 -12.95
N LYS A 5 -53.96 -20.67 -11.76
CA LYS A 5 -53.26 -20.23 -10.53
C LYS A 5 -51.75 -20.47 -10.62
N LYS A 6 -51.33 -21.55 -11.29
CA LYS A 6 -49.90 -21.84 -11.56
C LYS A 6 -49.29 -20.83 -12.55
N ARG A 7 -50.01 -20.45 -13.61
CA ARG A 7 -49.56 -19.43 -14.58
C ARG A 7 -49.45 -18.03 -13.96
N MET A 8 -50.40 -17.62 -13.12
CA MET A 8 -50.31 -16.33 -12.40
C MET A 8 -49.08 -16.24 -11.50
N ASN A 9 -48.75 -17.31 -10.78
CA ASN A 9 -47.54 -17.33 -9.93
C ASN A 9 -46.25 -17.25 -10.76
N THR A 10 -46.19 -17.89 -11.93
CA THR A 10 -45.02 -17.82 -12.81
C THR A 10 -44.83 -16.43 -13.41
N VAL A 11 -45.91 -15.76 -13.83
CA VAL A 11 -45.83 -14.38 -14.37
C VAL A 11 -45.44 -13.39 -13.28
N GLY A 12 -46.00 -13.53 -12.06
CA GLY A 12 -45.61 -12.69 -10.91
C GLY A 12 -44.13 -12.83 -10.54
N LEU A 13 -43.59 -14.05 -10.54
CA LEU A 13 -42.17 -14.29 -10.29
C LEU A 13 -41.25 -13.66 -11.36
N ILE A 14 -41.67 -13.68 -12.62
CA ILE A 14 -40.90 -13.04 -13.72
C ILE A 14 -40.87 -11.52 -13.53
N ILE A 15 -42.01 -10.90 -13.18
CA ILE A 15 -42.09 -9.45 -12.97
C ILE A 15 -41.22 -9.01 -11.78
N ILE A 16 -41.28 -9.75 -10.66
CA ILE A 16 -40.45 -9.47 -9.48
C ILE A 16 -38.96 -9.61 -9.82
N SER A 17 -38.58 -10.65 -10.58
CA SER A 17 -37.21 -10.86 -11.03
C SER A 17 -36.71 -9.70 -11.90
N ILE A 18 -37.50 -9.25 -12.89
CA ILE A 18 -37.15 -8.11 -13.75
C ILE A 18 -36.99 -6.83 -12.90
N PHE A 19 -37.89 -6.58 -11.97
CA PHE A 19 -37.84 -5.41 -11.09
C PHE A 19 -36.57 -5.39 -10.22
N LEU A 20 -36.20 -6.55 -9.67
CA LEU A 20 -34.96 -6.68 -8.88
C LEU A 20 -33.71 -6.46 -9.75
N THR A 21 -33.66 -7.02 -10.96
CA THR A 21 -32.51 -6.82 -11.87
C THR A 21 -32.34 -5.34 -12.27
N ILE A 22 -33.44 -4.65 -12.60
CA ILE A 22 -33.41 -3.23 -12.96
C ILE A 22 -32.96 -2.38 -11.75
N SER A 23 -33.49 -2.66 -10.56
CA SER A 23 -33.13 -1.93 -9.34
C SER A 23 -31.63 -2.07 -9.00
N SER A 24 -31.08 -3.28 -9.13
CA SER A 24 -29.64 -3.53 -8.93
C SER A 24 -28.76 -2.82 -9.95
N LEU A 25 -29.19 -2.76 -11.22
CA LEU A 25 -28.46 -2.05 -12.27
C LEU A 25 -28.42 -0.53 -12.00
N ILE A 26 -29.52 0.06 -11.54
CA ILE A 26 -29.59 1.48 -11.17
C ILE A 26 -28.64 1.78 -10.00
N LEU A 27 -28.61 0.91 -8.98
CA LEU A 27 -27.68 1.03 -7.85
C LEU A 27 -26.21 0.94 -8.28
N LEU A 28 -25.87 0.04 -9.19
CA LEU A 28 -24.52 -0.08 -9.75
C LEU A 28 -24.11 1.15 -10.56
N LEU A 29 -25.00 1.65 -11.42
CA LEU A 29 -24.74 2.86 -12.20
C LEU A 29 -24.58 4.09 -11.30
N TYR A 30 -25.45 4.24 -10.30
CA TYR A 30 -25.35 5.34 -9.35
C TYR A 30 -24.04 5.27 -8.54
N GLY A 31 -23.65 4.08 -8.07
CA GLY A 31 -22.36 3.86 -7.40
C GLY A 31 -21.16 4.19 -8.29
N TYR A 32 -21.20 3.80 -9.56
CA TYR A 32 -20.16 4.13 -10.54
C TYR A 32 -20.05 5.64 -10.81
N PHE A 33 -21.17 6.34 -10.97
CA PHE A 33 -21.17 7.79 -11.16
C PHE A 33 -20.71 8.54 -9.91
N LEU A 34 -21.14 8.10 -8.72
CA LEU A 34 -20.70 8.68 -7.45
C LEU A 34 -19.19 8.47 -7.24
N PHE A 35 -18.69 7.27 -7.55
CA PHE A 35 -17.26 6.95 -7.52
C PHE A 35 -16.46 7.80 -8.51
N ASN A 36 -16.92 7.98 -9.76
CA ASN A 36 -16.27 8.88 -10.72
C ASN A 36 -16.39 10.36 -10.35
N ALA A 37 -17.47 10.79 -9.69
CA ALA A 37 -17.60 12.17 -9.23
C ALA A 37 -16.64 12.47 -8.07
N LEU A 38 -16.40 11.48 -7.20
CA LEU A 38 -15.51 11.60 -6.04
C LEU A 38 -14.03 11.36 -6.39
N PHE A 39 -13.74 10.46 -7.34
CA PHE A 39 -12.38 9.99 -7.63
C PHE A 39 -11.98 10.08 -9.11
N GLY A 40 -12.93 10.34 -10.02
CA GLY A 40 -12.73 10.28 -11.47
C GLY A 40 -12.28 11.58 -12.13
N LYS A 41 -11.97 12.65 -11.37
CA LYS A 41 -11.14 13.73 -11.90
C LYS A 41 -9.71 13.19 -12.06
N LYS A 42 -9.43 12.59 -13.22
CA LYS A 42 -8.06 12.48 -13.72
C LYS A 42 -7.51 13.90 -13.83
N ILE A 43 -6.60 14.25 -12.95
CA ILE A 43 -5.64 15.31 -13.21
C ILE A 43 -4.72 14.73 -14.29
N SER A 44 -5.03 14.99 -15.55
CA SER A 44 -4.03 14.82 -16.60
C SER A 44 -3.05 15.98 -16.43
N ILE A 45 -1.91 15.69 -15.81
CA ILE A 45 -0.75 16.57 -15.89
C ILE A 45 -0.19 16.32 -17.30
N ASP A 46 -0.32 17.30 -18.19
CA ASP A 46 0.38 17.31 -19.46
C ASP A 46 1.89 17.26 -19.15
N SER A 47 2.51 16.11 -19.39
CA SER A 47 3.88 15.79 -19.02
C SER A 47 4.93 16.31 -20.01
N GLU A 48 4.65 17.40 -20.73
CA GLU A 48 5.53 17.87 -21.82
C GLU A 48 6.76 18.67 -21.35
N TYR A 49 6.95 18.89 -20.04
CA TYR A 49 8.06 19.71 -19.52
C TYR A 49 8.79 19.11 -18.29
N ALA A 50 8.82 17.79 -18.15
CA ALA A 50 9.85 17.17 -17.30
C ALA A 50 11.20 17.27 -18.03
N MET A 51 12.04 18.22 -17.61
CA MET A 51 13.41 18.28 -18.10
C MET A 51 14.20 17.17 -17.40
N TYR A 52 14.33 16.03 -18.06
CA TYR A 52 15.06 14.88 -17.56
C TYR A 52 16.54 15.23 -17.36
N VAL A 53 17.02 15.16 -16.11
CA VAL A 53 18.45 14.95 -15.83
C VAL A 53 18.72 13.44 -15.88
N ALA A 54 18.33 12.80 -16.97
CA ALA A 54 18.66 11.42 -17.26
C ALA A 54 19.91 11.41 -18.14
N ASN A 55 21.01 10.86 -17.62
CA ASN A 55 22.28 10.45 -18.28
C ASN A 55 23.57 10.95 -17.59
N GLY A 56 23.57 11.15 -16.27
CA GLY A 56 24.81 11.24 -15.51
C GLY A 56 25.41 9.84 -15.23
N ASP A 57 26.73 9.73 -15.21
CA ASP A 57 27.41 8.56 -14.66
C ASP A 57 27.03 8.39 -13.17
N ILE A 58 26.57 7.20 -12.77
CA ILE A 58 26.29 6.90 -11.37
C ILE A 58 27.64 6.82 -10.64
N ALA A 59 27.84 7.69 -9.65
CA ALA A 59 29.01 7.68 -8.81
C ALA A 59 28.66 7.05 -7.46
N VAL A 60 29.54 6.16 -6.97
CA VAL A 60 29.49 5.65 -5.61
C VAL A 60 30.47 6.46 -4.76
N LYS A 61 29.99 7.08 -3.69
CA LYS A 61 30.83 7.73 -2.67
C LYS A 61 30.67 7.00 -1.34
N LYS A 62 31.80 6.77 -0.67
CA LYS A 62 31.87 6.19 0.67
C LYS A 62 32.25 7.28 1.67
N TYR A 63 31.53 7.32 2.78
CA TYR A 63 31.70 8.26 3.88
C TYR A 63 31.96 7.47 5.15
N ASP A 64 33.20 7.52 5.66
CA ASP A 64 33.51 6.94 6.97
C ASP A 64 32.81 7.78 8.05
N ILE A 65 32.18 7.11 9.02
CA ILE A 65 31.48 7.76 10.15
C ILE A 65 31.97 7.18 11.47
N GLU A 66 31.76 7.91 12.57
CA GLU A 66 32.04 7.38 13.91
C GLU A 66 30.95 6.40 14.36
N GLU A 67 31.15 5.76 15.51
CA GLU A 67 30.21 4.80 16.06
C GLU A 67 28.81 5.43 16.24
N CYS A 68 27.79 4.71 15.76
CA CYS A 68 26.39 5.10 15.85
C CYS A 68 25.51 3.88 16.15
N SER A 69 24.38 4.08 16.82
CA SER A 69 23.40 3.01 17.11
C SER A 69 21.97 3.34 16.68
N ALA A 70 21.78 4.56 16.17
CA ALA A 70 20.53 5.08 15.69
C ALA A 70 20.74 5.80 14.34
N LEU A 71 19.71 5.75 13.48
CA LEU A 71 19.67 6.41 12.19
C LEU A 71 18.38 7.22 12.07
N TYR A 72 18.52 8.47 11.63
CA TYR A 72 17.43 9.36 11.23
C TYR A 72 17.64 9.72 9.77
N PHE A 73 16.65 9.45 8.94
CA PHE A 73 16.65 9.77 7.51
C PHE A 73 15.49 10.72 7.22
N PHE A 74 15.78 11.91 6.66
CA PHE A 74 14.75 12.90 6.34
C PHE A 74 15.05 13.74 5.10
N GLU A 75 14.00 14.31 4.53
CA GLU A 75 14.07 15.45 3.61
C GLU A 75 14.06 16.74 4.44
N ALA A 76 15.00 17.66 4.18
CA ALA A 76 15.07 18.94 4.87
C ALA A 76 13.74 19.72 4.73
N GLU A 77 13.34 20.37 5.82
CA GLU A 77 12.21 21.31 5.98
C GLU A 77 10.91 21.12 5.15
N PHE A 78 9.97 20.37 5.72
CA PHE A 78 8.51 20.56 5.58
C PHE A 78 7.99 21.93 6.13
N SER A 79 8.86 22.91 6.40
CA SER A 79 8.56 24.14 7.17
C SER A 79 7.70 25.17 6.42
N LYS A 80 7.46 24.99 5.10
CA LYS A 80 6.77 25.99 4.26
C LYS A 80 5.51 25.50 3.54
N GLY A 81 4.85 24.45 4.02
CA GLY A 81 3.46 24.13 3.61
C GLY A 81 3.27 23.88 2.10
N LYS A 82 4.33 23.57 1.37
CA LYS A 82 4.29 23.23 -0.05
C LYS A 82 4.29 21.72 -0.16
N ARG A 83 3.18 21.18 -0.66
CA ARG A 83 3.02 19.75 -0.95
C ARG A 83 4.02 19.37 -2.04
N THR A 84 4.98 18.51 -1.75
CA THR A 84 5.85 17.94 -2.78
C THR A 84 5.04 16.98 -3.64
N LEU A 85 5.15 17.21 -4.95
CA LEU A 85 4.58 16.39 -6.01
C LEU A 85 5.40 15.12 -6.16
N PHE A 86 4.68 14.00 -6.21
CA PHE A 86 5.12 12.66 -6.56
C PHE A 86 6.18 12.62 -7.67
N THR A 87 7.39 12.14 -7.34
CA THR A 87 8.15 11.31 -8.27
C THR A 87 7.46 9.93 -8.34
N ASN A 88 7.57 9.24 -9.48
CA ASN A 88 7.07 7.87 -9.60
C ASN A 88 7.95 6.85 -8.85
N GLU A 89 9.18 7.23 -8.46
CA GLU A 89 10.15 6.35 -7.80
C GLU A 89 10.68 6.98 -6.50
N VAL A 90 10.86 6.13 -5.49
CA VAL A 90 11.26 6.47 -4.11
C VAL A 90 12.70 6.03 -3.86
N PRO A 91 13.49 6.74 -3.01
CA PRO A 91 14.87 6.34 -2.70
C PRO A 91 14.93 4.96 -2.04
N ASN A 92 16.02 4.22 -2.29
CA ASN A 92 16.28 2.94 -1.64
C ASN A 92 17.25 3.16 -0.47
N LEU A 93 16.82 2.82 0.74
CA LEU A 93 17.66 2.80 1.93
C LEU A 93 17.91 1.35 2.37
N LYS A 94 19.18 0.97 2.40
CA LYS A 94 19.64 -0.30 2.95
C LYS A 94 20.45 -0.04 4.21
N ILE A 95 20.17 -0.81 5.26
CA ILE A 95 20.91 -0.77 6.53
C ILE A 95 21.45 -2.17 6.76
N ILE A 96 22.78 -2.29 6.82
CA ILE A 96 23.50 -3.54 7.02
C ILE A 96 24.07 -3.51 8.43
N ASN A 97 23.71 -4.52 9.23
CA ASN A 97 24.29 -4.74 10.54
C ASN A 97 25.74 -5.19 10.38
N ASP A 98 26.65 -4.25 10.56
CA ASP A 98 28.09 -4.41 10.36
C ASP A 98 28.86 -3.90 11.58
N THR A 99 30.09 -4.37 11.75
CA THR A 99 31.05 -3.85 12.73
C THR A 99 31.81 -2.63 12.20
N GLU A 100 31.80 -2.42 10.89
CA GLU A 100 32.34 -1.23 10.25
C GLU A 100 31.29 -0.12 10.20
N TYR A 101 31.75 1.14 10.25
CA TYR A 101 30.89 2.33 10.32
C TYR A 101 31.14 3.22 9.09
N TYR A 102 30.27 3.09 8.10
CA TYR A 102 30.32 3.94 6.90
C TYR A 102 28.98 4.00 6.18
N VAL A 103 28.83 5.02 5.34
CA VAL A 103 27.69 5.19 4.43
C VAL A 103 28.19 5.13 2.99
N GLU A 104 27.55 4.32 2.16
CA GLU A 104 27.72 4.32 0.71
C GLU A 104 26.51 5.00 0.08
N ILE A 105 26.77 6.00 -0.76
CA ILE A 105 25.75 6.64 -1.58
C ILE A 105 26.07 6.33 -3.03
N SER A 106 25.14 5.71 -3.72
CA SER A 106 25.13 5.54 -5.17
C SER A 106 24.07 6.48 -5.73
N ALA A 107 24.52 7.51 -6.46
CA ALA A 107 23.64 8.53 -7.01
C ALA A 107 24.31 9.27 -8.17
N ASN A 108 23.53 10.05 -8.92
CA ASN A 108 24.08 11.01 -9.88
C ASN A 108 24.94 12.05 -9.16
N LYS A 109 25.97 12.57 -9.83
CA LYS A 109 26.94 13.53 -9.25
C LYS A 109 26.26 14.73 -8.57
N GLU A 110 25.18 15.24 -9.15
CA GLU A 110 24.43 16.41 -8.63
C GLU A 110 23.69 16.09 -7.33
N ILE A 111 23.29 14.83 -7.11
CA ILE A 111 22.60 14.38 -5.89
C ILE A 111 23.59 14.29 -4.71
N HIS A 112 24.86 13.97 -4.98
CA HIS A 112 25.87 13.89 -3.92
C HIS A 112 26.12 15.21 -3.19
N ASP A 113 25.95 16.34 -3.87
CA ASP A 113 26.24 17.65 -3.30
C ASP A 113 25.07 18.17 -2.42
N VAL A 114 23.93 17.48 -2.43
CA VAL A 114 22.72 17.86 -1.69
C VAL A 114 22.40 16.91 -0.54
N ILE A 115 23.07 15.78 -0.43
CA ILE A 115 22.94 14.89 0.74
C ILE A 115 23.91 15.35 1.82
N ASP A 116 23.37 15.75 2.97
CA ASP A 116 24.14 15.94 4.19
C ASP A 116 24.21 14.65 5.00
N ILE A 117 25.39 14.35 5.53
CA ILE A 117 25.59 13.29 6.50
C ILE A 117 26.21 13.92 7.73
N SER A 118 25.53 13.83 8.86
CA SER A 118 26.01 14.32 10.13
C SER A 118 25.83 13.28 11.23
N LEU A 119 26.60 13.43 12.30
CA LEU A 119 26.51 12.58 13.48
C LEU A 119 26.30 13.48 14.71
N SER A 120 25.30 13.17 15.52
CA SER A 120 25.02 13.85 16.77
C SER A 120 24.65 12.85 17.84
N ASP A 121 25.31 12.86 19.00
CA ASP A 121 24.94 12.01 20.15
C ASP A 121 24.73 10.51 19.82
N ASN A 122 25.64 9.90 19.04
CA ASN A 122 25.55 8.49 18.60
C ASN A 122 24.38 8.19 17.64
N VAL A 123 23.87 9.24 16.99
CA VAL A 123 22.80 9.23 16.00
C VAL A 123 23.34 9.68 14.65
N LEU A 124 23.27 8.79 13.67
CA LEU A 124 23.53 9.13 12.27
C LEU A 124 22.32 9.86 11.70
N ILE A 125 22.56 11.01 11.08
CA ILE A 125 21.55 11.84 10.45
C ILE A 125 21.92 11.95 8.97
N ILE A 126 21.02 11.50 8.11
CA ILE A 126 21.14 11.65 6.65
C ILE A 126 19.98 12.53 6.19
N GLU A 127 20.33 13.68 5.61
CA GLU A 127 19.37 14.72 5.22
C GLU A 127 19.55 15.07 3.75
N CYS A 128 18.45 15.19 3.00
CA CYS A 128 18.47 15.79 1.66
C CYS A 128 18.19 17.29 1.75
N LYS A 129 19.15 18.15 1.38
CA LYS A 129 19.04 19.63 1.47
C LYS A 129 17.99 20.20 0.51
N ASP A 130 17.29 21.23 0.99
CA ASP A 130 16.26 22.00 0.27
C ASP A 130 16.71 22.65 -1.06
N ASP A 131 18.02 22.93 -1.20
CA ASP A 131 18.58 23.70 -2.32
C ASP A 131 18.42 23.02 -3.69
N ILE A 132 17.95 21.76 -3.71
CA ILE A 132 17.50 21.03 -4.89
C ILE A 132 16.54 21.88 -5.74
N TYR A 133 15.61 22.60 -5.12
CA TYR A 133 14.55 23.32 -5.84
C TYR A 133 14.96 24.68 -6.41
N ASN A 134 16.18 25.15 -6.12
CA ASN A 134 16.54 26.56 -6.29
C ASN A 134 17.58 26.85 -7.39
N ARG A 135 18.20 25.85 -8.03
CA ARG A 135 19.43 26.08 -8.81
C ARG A 135 19.34 26.00 -10.33
N VAL A 136 18.21 25.69 -10.96
CA VAL A 136 18.22 25.45 -12.42
C VAL A 136 18.00 26.70 -13.27
N HIS A 137 17.43 27.81 -12.77
CA HIS A 137 17.29 29.03 -13.59
C HIS A 137 17.44 30.33 -12.79
N GLU A 138 18.68 30.80 -12.62
CA GLU A 138 18.94 32.17 -12.12
C GLU A 138 18.51 33.28 -13.10
N ASP A 139 18.19 32.94 -14.35
CA ASP A 139 17.91 33.93 -15.42
C ASP A 139 16.43 34.04 -15.84
N ASP A 140 15.52 33.15 -15.39
CA ASP A 140 14.11 33.18 -15.82
C ASP A 140 13.18 33.86 -14.80
N THR A 141 12.82 35.10 -15.11
CA THR A 141 11.95 35.98 -14.32
C THR A 141 10.47 35.56 -14.22
N SER A 142 10.06 34.44 -14.81
CA SER A 142 8.70 33.90 -14.72
C SER A 142 8.67 32.61 -13.90
N TYR A 143 8.68 32.76 -12.57
CA TYR A 143 8.52 31.67 -11.61
C TYR A 143 7.10 31.09 -11.72
N ASP A 144 6.94 29.98 -12.44
CA ASP A 144 5.70 29.22 -12.45
C ASP A 144 5.75 28.20 -11.30
N TYR A 145 5.04 28.52 -10.20
CA TYR A 145 5.03 27.77 -8.94
C TYR A 145 4.59 26.29 -9.06
N ASN A 146 4.13 25.86 -10.25
CA ASN A 146 3.74 24.47 -10.53
C ASN A 146 4.91 23.57 -10.98
N TYR A 147 6.08 24.13 -11.30
CA TYR A 147 7.20 23.39 -11.90
C TYR A 147 8.38 23.31 -10.95
N GLY A 148 8.16 22.64 -9.81
CA GLY A 148 9.24 22.27 -8.90
C GLY A 148 10.30 21.48 -9.66
N LEU A 149 11.56 21.82 -9.41
CA LEU A 149 12.74 21.09 -9.88
C LEU A 149 12.64 19.64 -9.40
N TYR A 150 12.37 18.71 -10.31
CA TYR A 150 12.35 17.29 -10.02
C TYR A 150 13.79 16.78 -10.06
N VAL A 151 14.44 16.66 -8.91
CA VAL A 151 15.63 15.80 -8.86
C VAL A 151 15.16 14.38 -9.01
N ASP A 152 15.61 13.78 -10.10
CA ASP A 152 15.31 12.41 -10.42
C ASP A 152 16.03 11.48 -9.44
N CYS A 153 15.31 11.11 -8.38
CA CYS A 153 15.75 10.13 -7.40
C CYS A 153 15.65 8.68 -7.93
N GLU A 154 15.39 8.44 -9.24
CA GLU A 154 15.33 7.12 -9.89
C GLU A 154 16.52 6.20 -9.53
N LYS A 155 17.62 6.76 -8.99
CA LYS A 155 18.86 6.03 -8.69
C LYS A 155 19.54 6.49 -7.40
N LEU A 156 18.79 6.95 -6.40
CA LEU A 156 19.36 7.21 -5.08
C LEU A 156 19.31 5.93 -4.24
N ASP A 157 20.44 5.23 -4.19
CA ASP A 157 20.66 4.11 -3.29
C ASP A 157 21.61 4.51 -2.17
N ILE A 158 21.15 4.36 -0.93
CA ILE A 158 21.93 4.66 0.27
C ILE A 158 22.09 3.37 1.05
N THR A 159 23.33 2.96 1.32
CA THR A 159 23.66 1.81 2.16
C THR A 159 24.41 2.26 3.40
N VAL A 160 23.83 2.02 4.57
CA VAL A 160 24.45 2.30 5.88
C VAL A 160 25.01 1.01 6.45
N HIS A 161 26.31 0.99 6.73
CA HIS A 161 26.98 -0.07 7.48
C HIS A 161 27.17 0.43 8.91
N ALA A 162 26.35 -0.10 9.83
CA ALA A 162 26.42 0.17 11.27
C ALA A 162 25.44 -0.75 12.02
N PRO A 163 25.67 -1.06 13.31
CA PRO A 163 24.74 -1.83 14.13
C PRO A 163 23.56 -0.97 14.60
N ILE A 164 22.69 -0.59 13.67
CA ILE A 164 21.52 0.25 13.95
C ILE A 164 20.43 -0.56 14.67
N SER A 165 20.01 -0.06 15.83
CA SER A 165 18.90 -0.62 16.62
C SER A 165 17.69 0.32 16.67
N ARG A 166 17.85 1.58 16.27
CA ARG A 166 16.78 2.59 16.25
C ARG A 166 16.79 3.31 14.91
N PHE A 167 15.67 3.23 14.20
CA PHE A 167 15.51 3.87 12.90
C PHE A 167 14.29 4.79 12.91
N TYR A 168 14.46 6.00 12.40
CA TYR A 168 13.38 6.96 12.20
C TYR A 168 13.44 7.51 10.76
N THR A 169 12.28 7.60 10.11
CA THR A 169 12.13 8.31 8.84
C THR A 169 10.79 9.04 8.78
N ASP A 170 10.81 10.23 8.20
CA ASP A 170 9.64 11.02 7.81
C ASP A 170 9.49 11.15 6.28
N THR A 171 10.27 10.37 5.53
CA THR A 171 10.35 10.40 4.07
C THR A 171 9.85 9.09 3.48
N ASN A 172 9.21 9.16 2.32
CA ASN A 172 8.77 7.96 1.59
C ASN A 172 9.97 7.27 0.93
N LEU A 173 10.18 5.98 1.22
CA LEU A 173 11.35 5.22 0.74
C LEU A 173 11.04 3.73 0.55
N THR A 174 11.93 3.02 -0.12
CA THR A 174 12.06 1.56 -0.04
C THR A 174 13.08 1.21 1.04
N LEU A 175 12.75 0.30 1.95
CA LEU A 175 13.59 -0.05 3.11
C LEU A 175 14.07 -1.51 3.07
N ASP A 176 15.36 -1.71 3.27
CA ASP A 176 15.99 -3.02 3.51
C ASP A 176 16.84 -2.96 4.79
N PHE A 177 16.29 -3.36 5.94
CA PHE A 177 16.89 -3.14 7.27
C PHE A 177 17.27 -4.46 7.95
N ASP A 178 18.58 -4.74 8.01
CA ASP A 178 19.19 -5.76 8.86
C ASP A 178 19.31 -5.26 10.30
N ALA A 179 18.39 -5.67 11.17
CA ALA A 179 18.33 -5.15 12.53
C ALA A 179 19.53 -5.61 13.37
N ALA A 180 20.14 -4.68 14.12
CA ALA A 180 21.19 -5.05 15.07
C ALA A 180 20.63 -5.85 16.24
N LYS A 181 21.45 -6.78 16.77
CA LYS A 181 21.14 -7.50 18.01
C LYS A 181 21.20 -6.52 19.18
N ALA A 182 20.07 -6.31 19.84
CA ALA A 182 19.97 -5.35 20.94
C ALA A 182 18.87 -5.78 21.92
N ASP A 183 18.90 -5.24 23.14
CA ASP A 183 17.78 -5.43 24.09
C ASP A 183 16.46 -4.89 23.52
N LYS A 184 16.53 -3.83 22.72
CA LYS A 184 15.39 -3.20 22.08
C LYS A 184 15.71 -2.74 20.66
N VAL A 185 14.85 -3.12 19.71
CA VAL A 185 14.87 -2.60 18.34
C VAL A 185 13.65 -1.71 18.12
N VAL A 186 13.84 -0.54 17.50
CA VAL A 186 12.80 0.45 17.23
C VAL A 186 12.85 0.90 15.77
N ALA A 187 11.69 0.93 15.12
CA ALA A 187 11.51 1.54 13.82
C ALA A 187 10.27 2.45 13.82
N GLU A 188 10.43 3.70 13.40
CA GLU A 188 9.36 4.70 13.32
C GLU A 188 9.30 5.27 11.90
N LEU A 189 8.18 5.03 11.20
CA LEU A 189 7.99 5.32 9.77
C LEU A 189 6.80 6.27 9.61
N ALA A 190 7.03 7.59 9.51
CA ALA A 190 5.97 8.59 9.67
C ALA A 190 5.15 8.88 8.39
N PHE A 191 5.79 8.92 7.21
CA PHE A 191 5.16 9.44 5.98
C PHE A 191 4.85 8.35 4.93
N GLY A 192 5.46 7.18 5.07
CA GLY A 192 5.22 6.03 4.20
C GLY A 192 6.51 5.27 3.92
N VAL A 193 6.39 3.96 3.67
CA VAL A 193 7.44 3.12 3.10
C VAL A 193 6.75 2.27 2.05
N ASP A 194 7.00 2.52 0.76
CA ASP A 194 6.29 1.83 -0.33
C ASP A 194 6.48 0.30 -0.25
N LYS A 195 7.71 -0.10 0.06
CA LYS A 195 8.08 -1.49 0.36
C LYS A 195 9.25 -1.53 1.34
N GLY A 196 9.03 -2.14 2.49
CA GLY A 196 10.04 -2.29 3.54
C GLY A 196 10.19 -3.73 4.00
N VAL A 197 11.41 -4.13 4.34
CA VAL A 197 11.69 -5.37 5.05
C VAL A 197 12.59 -5.03 6.24
N ILE A 198 12.21 -5.48 7.43
CA ILE A 198 13.07 -5.46 8.62
C ILE A 198 13.30 -6.91 9.02
N TYR A 199 14.55 -7.36 8.93
CA TYR A 199 14.91 -8.76 9.08
C TYR A 199 16.04 -8.97 10.09
N ASN A 200 16.30 -10.25 10.41
CA ASN A 200 17.23 -10.67 11.46
C ASN A 200 16.96 -10.04 12.84
N ILE A 201 15.70 -9.69 13.13
CA ILE A 201 15.32 -9.16 14.43
C ILE A 201 15.66 -10.21 15.50
N ASP A 202 16.53 -9.88 16.45
CA ASP A 202 16.92 -10.71 17.60
C ASP A 202 17.04 -9.80 18.82
N ALA A 203 15.92 -9.61 19.52
CA ALA A 203 15.80 -8.63 20.59
C ALA A 203 14.90 -9.12 21.73
N LYS A 204 15.03 -8.51 22.92
CA LYS A 204 14.04 -8.73 23.99
C LYS A 204 12.71 -8.07 23.67
N SER A 205 12.78 -6.82 23.19
CA SER A 205 11.62 -6.03 22.79
C SER A 205 11.77 -5.45 21.40
N PHE A 206 10.67 -5.38 20.66
CA PHE A 206 10.61 -4.75 19.35
C PHE A 206 9.46 -3.73 19.33
N ARG A 207 9.70 -2.56 18.76
CA ARG A 207 8.65 -1.56 18.52
C ARG A 207 8.67 -1.10 17.07
N LEU A 208 7.53 -1.20 16.41
CA LEU A 208 7.28 -0.58 15.11
C LEU A 208 6.14 0.42 15.23
N ILE A 209 6.37 1.65 14.78
CA ILE A 209 5.32 2.64 14.56
C ILE A 209 5.30 2.95 13.07
N CYS A 210 4.20 2.62 12.40
CA CYS A 210 4.00 2.95 10.99
C CYS A 210 2.86 3.94 10.84
N SER A 211 3.05 4.92 9.98
CA SER A 211 2.06 5.88 9.52
C SER A 211 2.15 6.02 8.00
N GLY A 212 1.22 6.76 7.39
CA GLY A 212 1.13 6.95 5.95
C GLY A 212 0.66 5.70 5.20
N SER A 213 1.25 5.44 4.03
CA SER A 213 0.96 4.28 3.17
C SER A 213 2.08 3.22 3.25
N SER A 214 2.52 2.89 4.47
CA SER A 214 3.67 2.00 4.68
C SER A 214 3.35 0.52 4.43
N ARG A 215 4.24 -0.24 3.80
CA ARG A 215 4.14 -1.70 3.64
C ARG A 215 5.42 -2.35 4.12
N VAL A 216 5.37 -3.08 5.24
CA VAL A 216 6.57 -3.62 5.89
C VAL A 216 6.43 -5.12 6.16
N GLU A 217 7.43 -5.91 5.77
CA GLU A 217 7.61 -7.29 6.21
C GLU A 217 8.57 -7.34 7.42
N LEU A 218 8.24 -8.14 8.43
CA LEU A 218 9.04 -8.35 9.64
C LEU A 218 9.50 -9.80 9.77
N ILE A 219 10.79 -10.01 10.00
CA ILE A 219 11.43 -11.33 10.06
C ILE A 219 12.37 -11.41 11.27
N GLY A 220 12.15 -12.38 12.15
CA GLY A 220 13.05 -12.63 13.29
C GLY A 220 12.35 -13.17 14.53
N ASN A 221 12.97 -12.94 15.69
CA ASN A 221 12.54 -13.40 17.00
C ASN A 221 12.64 -12.31 18.07
N VAL A 222 11.57 -12.16 18.84
CA VAL A 222 11.45 -11.22 19.97
C VAL A 222 11.13 -12.02 21.21
N SER A 223 12.01 -12.04 22.20
CA SER A 223 11.86 -12.96 23.34
C SER A 223 10.75 -12.55 24.31
N GLU A 224 10.43 -11.26 24.41
CA GLU A 224 9.40 -10.72 25.31
C GLU A 224 8.25 -10.12 24.50
N THR A 225 8.26 -8.82 24.23
CA THR A 225 7.11 -8.10 23.69
C THR A 225 7.41 -7.48 22.31
N ALA A 226 6.54 -7.75 21.34
CA ALA A 226 6.49 -7.06 20.05
C ALA A 226 5.34 -6.04 20.05
N GLU A 227 5.68 -4.76 20.06
CA GLU A 227 4.73 -3.64 19.97
C GLU A 227 4.63 -3.15 18.53
N ILE A 228 3.45 -3.21 17.91
CA ILE A 228 3.24 -2.72 16.54
C ILE A 228 2.05 -1.76 16.52
N LYS A 229 2.32 -0.51 16.18
CA LYS A 229 1.32 0.56 16.09
C LYS A 229 1.20 1.03 14.66
N LEU A 230 0.01 0.87 14.07
CA LEU A 230 -0.28 1.27 12.71
C LEU A 230 -1.21 2.47 12.68
N TRP A 231 -0.89 3.41 11.80
CA TRP A 231 -1.70 4.55 11.46
C TRP A 231 -1.85 4.66 9.96
N HIS A 232 -3.02 5.16 9.54
CA HIS A 232 -3.34 5.38 8.12
C HIS A 232 -3.24 4.07 7.28
N ASP A 233 -3.16 4.12 5.94
CA ASP A 233 -3.17 2.95 5.01
C ASP A 233 -1.90 2.07 5.09
N SER A 234 -1.45 1.73 6.30
CA SER A 234 -0.23 0.98 6.58
C SER A 234 -0.48 -0.52 6.77
N ARG A 235 0.39 -1.36 6.22
CA ARG A 235 0.26 -2.82 6.18
C ARG A 235 1.54 -3.46 6.70
N VAL A 236 1.40 -4.39 7.63
CA VAL A 236 2.54 -5.13 8.17
C VAL A 236 2.34 -6.63 7.99
N ASP A 237 3.31 -7.29 7.37
CA ASP A 237 3.40 -8.76 7.31
C ASP A 237 4.43 -9.25 8.33
N ALA A 238 3.95 -9.76 9.46
CA ALA A 238 4.74 -10.25 10.57
C ALA A 238 4.63 -11.78 10.73
N LYS A 239 4.30 -12.53 9.66
CA LYS A 239 4.20 -14.00 9.71
C LYS A 239 5.51 -14.68 10.12
N LYS A 240 6.64 -14.09 9.75
CA LYS A 240 7.99 -14.61 10.04
C LYS A 240 8.62 -13.98 11.29
N LEU A 241 7.85 -13.24 12.08
CA LEU A 241 8.27 -12.68 13.35
C LEU A 241 7.65 -13.49 14.49
N THR A 242 8.49 -14.09 15.34
CA THR A 242 8.03 -14.75 16.57
C THR A 242 8.13 -13.80 17.75
N ALA A 243 7.08 -13.74 18.58
CA ALA A 243 7.09 -12.97 19.82
C ALA A 243 6.30 -13.71 20.93
N SER A 244 6.75 -13.60 22.18
CA SER A 244 6.06 -14.18 23.33
C SER A 244 4.76 -13.42 23.65
N GLU A 245 4.82 -12.09 23.58
CA GLU A 245 3.71 -11.18 23.79
C GLU A 245 3.59 -10.20 22.63
N TRP A 246 2.36 -9.85 22.27
CA TRP A 246 2.06 -8.89 21.23
C TRP A 246 1.23 -7.75 21.80
N ASP A 247 1.69 -6.52 21.59
CA ASP A 247 0.96 -5.29 21.89
C ASP A 247 0.68 -4.57 20.59
N THR A 248 -0.57 -4.59 20.13
CA THR A 248 -0.93 -4.07 18.80
C THR A 248 -1.99 -2.99 18.90
N ASP A 249 -1.77 -1.93 18.13
CA ASP A 249 -2.72 -0.85 17.94
C ASP A 249 -2.82 -0.56 16.44
N VAL A 250 -4.02 -0.63 15.88
CA VAL A 250 -4.24 -0.39 14.45
C VAL A 250 -5.31 0.70 14.36
N SER A 251 -4.93 1.90 13.95
CA SER A 251 -5.84 3.03 13.86
C SER A 251 -6.47 3.18 12.48
N ARG A 252 -7.59 3.89 12.45
CA ARG A 252 -8.44 4.06 11.26
C ARG A 252 -7.88 5.06 10.26
N ALA A 253 -7.97 4.73 8.98
CA ALA A 253 -7.79 5.66 7.86
C ALA A 253 -9.12 5.93 7.15
N ILE A 254 -9.43 7.18 6.82
CA ILE A 254 -10.54 7.50 5.90
C ILE A 254 -10.05 7.17 4.48
N GLY A 255 -10.54 6.06 3.91
CA GLY A 255 -10.22 5.64 2.54
C GLY A 255 -8.99 4.73 2.37
N GLY A 256 -8.43 4.20 3.47
CA GLY A 256 -7.30 3.25 3.45
C GLY A 256 -7.58 2.00 4.29
N PHE A 257 -6.82 0.93 4.07
CA PHE A 257 -6.95 -0.34 4.80
C PHE A 257 -5.63 -0.74 5.46
N SER A 258 -5.64 -0.69 6.79
CA SER A 258 -4.50 -1.02 7.63
C SER A 258 -4.67 -2.40 8.24
N TYR A 259 -3.59 -3.18 8.30
CA TYR A 259 -3.61 -4.47 8.97
C TYR A 259 -2.22 -4.92 9.42
N ILE A 260 -2.21 -5.77 10.45
CA ILE A 260 -1.04 -6.58 10.81
C ILE A 260 -1.41 -8.05 10.56
N SER A 261 -0.64 -8.74 9.73
CA SER A 261 -0.80 -10.18 9.50
C SER A 261 0.24 -10.93 10.34
N ARG A 262 -0.18 -11.94 11.09
CA ARG A 262 0.70 -12.78 11.94
C ARG A 262 0.40 -14.25 11.73
N GLU A 263 1.38 -15.12 11.96
CA GLU A 263 1.17 -16.56 11.99
C GLU A 263 1.03 -17.03 13.45
N LYS A 264 -0.04 -17.77 13.73
CA LYS A 264 -0.31 -18.33 15.05
C LYS A 264 -0.88 -19.74 14.90
N TRP A 265 -0.14 -20.73 15.40
CA TRP A 265 -0.54 -22.14 15.41
C TRP A 265 -0.89 -22.69 14.01
N GLY A 266 -0.19 -22.24 12.97
CA GLY A 266 -0.44 -22.62 11.57
C GLY A 266 -1.67 -21.97 10.94
N LEU A 267 -2.25 -20.94 11.58
CA LEU A 267 -3.32 -20.10 11.05
C LEU A 267 -2.85 -18.64 10.96
N PHE A 268 -3.39 -17.88 10.01
CA PHE A 268 -3.11 -16.44 9.87
C PHE A 268 -4.09 -15.63 10.71
N GLU A 269 -3.56 -14.83 11.64
CA GLU A 269 -4.31 -13.85 12.42
C GLU A 269 -4.12 -12.47 11.80
N PHE A 270 -5.22 -11.74 11.62
CA PHE A 270 -5.21 -10.37 11.11
C PHE A 270 -5.71 -9.45 12.21
N ASP A 271 -4.83 -8.57 12.71
CA ASP A 271 -5.29 -7.45 13.50
C ASP A 271 -5.77 -6.36 12.57
N VAL A 272 -7.06 -6.12 12.65
CA VAL A 272 -7.77 -5.06 11.96
C VAL A 272 -8.68 -4.39 12.99
N GLU A 273 -8.74 -3.07 12.99
CA GLU A 273 -9.85 -2.37 13.66
C GLU A 273 -11.09 -2.41 12.73
N GLY A 274 -12.22 -2.96 13.17
CA GLY A 274 -13.46 -3.04 12.36
C GLY A 274 -14.53 -1.98 12.73
N PRO A 275 -15.51 -1.64 11.84
CA PRO A 275 -15.40 -1.58 10.39
C PRO A 275 -16.24 -0.49 9.66
N THR A 276 -15.71 0.10 8.59
CA THR A 276 -16.52 0.57 7.45
C THR A 276 -16.40 -0.37 6.24
N ASN A 277 -15.31 -1.15 6.13
CA ASN A 277 -15.08 -2.09 5.04
C ASN A 277 -15.58 -3.52 5.28
N ILE A 278 -16.02 -3.90 6.50
CA ILE A 278 -16.72 -5.19 6.68
C ILE A 278 -18.08 -5.14 6.00
N LEU A 279 -18.76 -3.98 6.00
CA LEU A 279 -19.99 -3.81 5.24
C LEU A 279 -19.70 -3.88 3.74
N GLU A 280 -18.66 -3.22 3.23
CA GLU A 280 -18.28 -3.31 1.82
C GLU A 280 -17.81 -4.71 1.42
N PHE A 281 -17.06 -5.41 2.27
CA PHE A 281 -16.67 -6.80 2.09
C PHE A 281 -17.90 -7.71 2.12
N PHE A 282 -18.83 -7.53 3.06
CA PHE A 282 -20.09 -8.28 3.06
C PHE A 282 -20.97 -7.93 1.87
N ILE A 283 -20.99 -6.68 1.39
CA ILE A 283 -21.70 -6.25 0.18
C ILE A 283 -21.06 -6.91 -1.04
N PHE A 284 -19.74 -6.91 -1.15
CA PHE A 284 -19.00 -7.53 -2.25
C PHE A 284 -19.13 -9.06 -2.24
N ALA A 285 -18.99 -9.69 -1.07
CA ALA A 285 -19.23 -11.12 -0.90
C ALA A 285 -20.70 -11.50 -1.19
N SER A 286 -21.66 -10.65 -0.78
CA SER A 286 -23.08 -10.83 -1.11
C SER A 286 -23.33 -10.67 -2.61
N PHE A 287 -22.61 -9.76 -3.28
CA PHE A 287 -22.68 -9.57 -4.73
C PHE A 287 -22.13 -10.79 -5.49
N ILE A 288 -20.99 -11.34 -5.07
CA ILE A 288 -20.42 -12.58 -5.64
C ILE A 288 -21.37 -13.76 -5.42
N LEU A 289 -21.93 -13.91 -4.21
CA LEU A 289 -22.90 -14.95 -3.90
C LEU A 289 -24.19 -14.80 -4.72
N TRP A 290 -24.68 -13.56 -4.90
CA TRP A 290 -25.83 -13.25 -5.75
C TRP A 290 -25.56 -13.61 -7.22
N LEU A 291 -24.39 -13.25 -7.76
CA LEU A 291 -23.95 -13.63 -9.11
C LEU A 291 -23.94 -15.14 -9.31
N ALA A 292 -23.46 -15.90 -8.32
CA ALA A 292 -23.45 -17.36 -8.36
C ALA A 292 -24.88 -17.94 -8.42
N ILE A 293 -25.82 -17.36 -7.66
CA ILE A 293 -27.24 -17.77 -7.66
C ILE A 293 -27.90 -17.43 -9.01
N GLU A 294 -27.68 -16.24 -9.57
CA GLU A 294 -28.21 -15.86 -10.89
C GLU A 294 -27.71 -16.79 -12.00
N ILE A 295 -26.41 -17.11 -12.02
CA ILE A 295 -25.84 -18.06 -12.98
C ILE A 295 -26.49 -19.44 -12.84
N ASP A 296 -26.72 -19.93 -11.62
CA ASP A 296 -27.40 -21.22 -11.40
C ASP A 296 -28.87 -21.20 -11.85
N LEU A 297 -29.60 -20.12 -11.57
CA LEU A 297 -30.99 -19.93 -12.01
C LEU A 297 -31.10 -19.90 -13.54
N ILE A 298 -30.19 -19.20 -14.24
CA ILE A 298 -30.14 -19.17 -15.71
C ILE A 298 -29.89 -20.57 -16.27
N LYS A 299 -28.95 -21.34 -15.69
CA LYS A 299 -28.68 -22.73 -16.10
C LYS A 299 -29.91 -23.63 -15.93
N LYS A 300 -30.58 -23.55 -14.79
CA LYS A 300 -31.82 -24.31 -14.52
C LYS A 300 -32.93 -23.94 -15.49
N ARG A 301 -33.12 -22.64 -15.79
CA ARG A 301 -34.10 -22.16 -16.77
C ARG A 301 -33.81 -22.68 -18.18
N LYS A 302 -32.54 -22.66 -18.61
CA LYS A 302 -32.14 -23.19 -19.92
C LYS A 302 -32.45 -24.68 -20.05
N LYS A 303 -32.15 -25.47 -19.01
CA LYS A 303 -32.47 -26.91 -18.97
C LYS A 303 -33.97 -27.15 -19.07
N LEU A 304 -34.77 -26.40 -18.32
CA LEU A 304 -36.23 -26.55 -18.28
C LEU A 304 -36.89 -26.16 -19.62
N LEU A 305 -36.34 -25.16 -20.31
CA LEU A 305 -36.78 -24.80 -21.67
C LEU A 305 -36.44 -25.88 -22.70
N GLN A 306 -35.30 -26.57 -22.56
CA GLN A 306 -34.95 -27.71 -23.41
C GLN A 306 -35.91 -28.89 -23.17
N GLU A 307 -36.20 -29.22 -21.91
CA GLU A 307 -37.14 -30.29 -21.56
C GLU A 307 -38.55 -30.00 -22.10
N LEU A 308 -39.02 -28.74 -22.03
CA LEU A 308 -40.30 -28.32 -22.59
C LEU A 308 -40.33 -28.35 -24.13
N SER A 309 -39.19 -28.05 -24.78
CA SER A 309 -39.07 -28.17 -26.25
C SER A 309 -39.25 -29.62 -26.69
N ILE A 310 -38.57 -30.55 -26.01
CA ILE A 310 -38.66 -31.99 -26.26
C ILE A 310 -40.09 -32.49 -26.00
N GLU A 311 -40.73 -32.08 -24.89
CA GLU A 311 -42.11 -32.49 -24.59
C GLU A 311 -43.12 -31.99 -25.63
N ASN A 312 -42.92 -30.78 -26.16
CA ASN A 312 -43.77 -30.23 -27.22
C ASN A 312 -43.56 -30.95 -28.57
N GLU A 313 -42.32 -31.26 -28.94
CA GLU A 313 -42.01 -32.04 -30.15
C GLU A 313 -42.66 -33.44 -30.09
N VAL A 314 -42.55 -34.13 -28.94
CA VAL A 314 -43.17 -35.45 -28.71
C VAL A 314 -44.69 -35.39 -28.75
N LYS A 315 -45.32 -34.33 -28.24
CA LYS A 315 -46.78 -34.16 -28.34
C LYS A 315 -47.24 -33.87 -29.76
N SER A 316 -46.47 -33.10 -30.52
CA SER A 316 -46.82 -32.80 -31.92
C SER A 316 -46.68 -34.01 -32.84
N SER A 317 -45.77 -34.95 -32.56
CA SER A 317 -45.66 -36.19 -33.35
C SER A 317 -46.77 -37.19 -33.03
N VAL A 318 -47.22 -37.29 -31.77
CA VAL A 318 -48.32 -38.18 -31.36
C VAL A 318 -49.70 -37.70 -31.85
N GLN A 319 -49.85 -36.42 -32.21
CA GLN A 319 -51.10 -35.89 -32.81
C GLN A 319 -51.13 -35.94 -34.34
N ALA A 320 -50.00 -36.31 -34.98
CA ALA A 320 -49.89 -36.40 -36.42
C ALA A 320 -50.14 -37.82 -36.97
N ASP A 321 -50.29 -38.81 -36.09
CA ASP A 321 -50.74 -40.19 -36.36
C ASP A 321 -52.20 -40.39 -35.90
#